data_AF-A0A927IDE5-F1
#
_entry.id   AF-A0A927IDE5-F1
#
_cell.length_a   1.000
_cell.length_b   1.000
_cell.length_c   1.000
_cell.angle_alpha   90.00
_cell.angle_beta   90.00
_cell.angle_gamma   90.00
#
_symmetry.space_group_name_H-M   'P 1'
#
loop_
_entity.id
_entity.type
_entity.pdbx_description
1 polymer ?
#
loop_
_entity_poly.entity_id
_entity_poly.type
_entity_poly.pdbx_seq_one_letter_code
_entity_poly.pdbx_strand_id
1 'polypeptide(L)'
;MKPREIEGVLAASPIAYVPWGALEWHSAHAPIGLDSTKAEGICVALAQRTGGVVLPAIPLAANTIKPYKGFPHSIDISQGLITSLAEEVCSQLADEGFRLVILFTGHYPPEQIDALQAGATRAQAKCEGTVFQVCADNHFLEGGDFTADHAGAYETSYQMHFQKGSVDVSRLPDRELSLDEDGITGVDPRKASEAQGAKQLEVLLKNALPQIRAWAKQG
;
A
#
# COMPACT_ATOMS: atom_id res chain seq x y z
N MET A 1 17.06 2.46 9.35
CA MET A 1 17.60 3.56 10.16
C MET A 1 17.87 3.05 11.56
N LYS A 2 18.81 3.65 12.28
CA LYS A 2 19.04 3.44 13.72
C LYS A 2 18.16 4.41 14.52
N PRO A 3 17.80 4.10 15.78
CA PRO A 3 16.90 4.95 16.57
C PRO A 3 17.27 6.45 16.61
N ARG A 4 18.54 6.80 16.83
CA ARG A 4 18.98 8.21 16.87
C ARG A 4 18.92 8.95 15.52
N GLU A 5 18.84 8.22 14.41
CA GLU A 5 18.65 8.84 13.09
C GLU A 5 17.19 9.33 12.93
N ILE A 6 16.24 8.76 13.69
CA ILE A 6 14.83 9.14 13.67
C ILE A 6 14.63 10.53 14.29
N GLU A 7 15.35 10.86 15.36
CA GLU A 7 15.30 12.18 16.01
C GLU A 7 15.56 13.32 15.02
N GLY A 8 16.55 13.15 14.13
CA GLY A 8 16.86 14.12 13.09
C GLY A 8 15.75 14.26 12.05
N VAL A 9 15.07 13.17 11.71
CA VAL A 9 13.91 13.20 10.79
C VAL A 9 12.70 13.83 11.46
N LEU A 10 12.40 13.51 12.72
CA LEU A 10 11.30 14.13 13.47
C LEU A 10 11.46 15.65 13.56
N ALA A 11 12.69 16.15 13.76
CA ALA A 11 12.96 17.58 13.81
C ALA A 11 12.76 18.30 12.45
N ALA A 12 12.97 17.62 11.32
CA ALA A 12 12.94 18.21 9.98
C ALA A 12 11.63 17.95 9.22
N SER A 13 11.06 16.77 9.36
CA SER A 13 9.91 16.26 8.62
C SER A 13 9.26 15.12 9.42
N PRO A 14 8.43 15.44 10.44
CA PRO A 14 7.78 14.47 11.33
C PRO A 14 6.63 13.71 10.62
N ILE A 15 6.94 13.10 9.48
CA ILE A 15 6.03 12.29 8.67
C ILE A 15 6.39 10.82 8.87
N ALA A 16 5.41 10.00 9.25
CA ALA A 16 5.52 8.55 9.23
C ALA A 16 4.71 8.00 8.04
N TYR A 17 5.37 7.23 7.20
CA TYR A 17 4.74 6.38 6.20
C TYR A 17 4.65 4.97 6.77
N VAL A 18 3.44 4.43 6.81
CA VAL A 18 3.15 3.06 7.25
C VAL A 18 2.67 2.28 6.03
N PRO A 19 3.57 1.57 5.34
CA PRO A 19 3.18 0.67 4.27
C PRO A 19 2.34 -0.47 4.85
N TRP A 20 1.20 -0.73 4.23
CA TRP A 20 0.25 -1.74 4.67
C TRP A 20 -0.12 -2.62 3.48
N GLY A 21 0.15 -3.92 3.55
CA GLY A 21 -0.18 -4.86 2.49
C GLY A 21 -1.01 -6.02 3.00
N ALA A 22 -1.18 -7.02 2.14
CA ALA A 22 -1.73 -8.31 2.48
C ALA A 22 -0.72 -9.43 2.24
N LEU A 23 -1.02 -10.59 2.80
CA LEU A 23 -0.54 -11.88 2.29
C LEU A 23 -1.68 -12.48 1.47
N GLU A 24 -1.61 -12.29 0.16
CA GLU A 24 -2.71 -12.59 -0.75
C GLU A 24 -2.22 -13.26 -2.03
N TRP A 25 -2.98 -14.25 -2.48
CA TRP A 25 -2.79 -14.90 -3.77
C TRP A 25 -2.83 -13.88 -4.91
N HIS A 26 -1.71 -13.71 -5.60
CA HIS A 26 -1.59 -12.87 -6.81
C HIS A 26 -1.31 -13.72 -8.05
N SER A 27 -2.05 -14.82 -8.18
CA SER A 27 -1.84 -15.84 -9.20
C SER A 27 -0.45 -16.52 -9.16
N ALA A 28 -0.17 -17.36 -10.15
CA ALA A 28 1.02 -18.20 -10.17
C ALA A 28 2.32 -17.44 -10.54
N HIS A 29 2.21 -16.23 -11.12
CA HIS A 29 3.35 -15.47 -11.62
C HIS A 29 3.95 -14.50 -10.61
N ALA A 30 3.23 -14.13 -9.54
CA ALA A 30 3.63 -13.07 -8.62
C ALA A 30 3.70 -13.55 -7.15
N PRO A 31 4.50 -12.90 -6.30
CA PRO A 31 4.63 -13.29 -4.90
C PRO A 31 3.40 -12.89 -4.08
N ILE A 32 3.10 -13.67 -3.04
CA ILE A 32 1.97 -13.39 -2.13
C ILE A 32 2.10 -12.10 -1.31
N GLY A 33 3.30 -11.49 -1.30
CA GLY A 33 3.59 -10.23 -0.62
C GLY A 33 3.61 -9.02 -1.56
N LEU A 34 3.00 -9.13 -2.75
CA LEU A 34 2.99 -8.06 -3.76
C LEU A 34 2.49 -6.74 -3.18
N ASP A 35 1.37 -6.75 -2.43
CA ASP A 35 0.80 -5.53 -1.86
C ASP A 35 1.75 -4.81 -0.91
N SER A 36 2.49 -5.58 -0.10
CA SER A 36 3.48 -5.03 0.83
C SER A 36 4.64 -4.40 0.06
N THR A 37 5.14 -5.08 -0.97
CA THR A 37 6.24 -4.60 -1.82
C THR A 37 5.84 -3.32 -2.55
N LYS A 38 4.64 -3.28 -3.13
CA LYS A 38 4.05 -2.13 -3.81
C LYS A 38 3.91 -0.93 -2.85
N ALA A 39 3.27 -1.14 -1.69
CA ALA A 39 3.07 -0.09 -0.70
C ALA A 39 4.40 0.47 -0.18
N GLU A 40 5.37 -0.39 0.13
CA GLU A 40 6.69 0.02 0.64
C GLU A 40 7.46 0.82 -0.41
N GLY A 41 7.51 0.32 -1.65
CA GLY A 41 8.18 1.00 -2.76
C GLY A 41 7.63 2.40 -3.02
N ILE A 42 6.31 2.56 -3.00
CA ILE A 42 5.65 3.86 -3.13
C ILE A 42 5.96 4.77 -1.94
N CYS A 43 5.88 4.27 -0.71
CA CYS A 43 6.21 5.05 0.49
C CYS A 43 7.65 5.54 0.48
N VAL A 44 8.60 4.70 0.08
CA VAL A 44 10.02 5.09 -0.07
C VAL A 44 10.17 6.20 -1.11
N ALA A 45 9.52 6.07 -2.27
CA ALA A 45 9.58 7.08 -3.32
C ALA A 45 8.96 8.42 -2.89
N LEU A 46 7.86 8.39 -2.12
CA LEU A 46 7.25 9.56 -1.52
C LEU A 46 8.19 10.22 -0.50
N ALA A 47 8.68 9.45 0.47
CA ALA A 47 9.58 9.94 1.52
C ALA A 47 10.88 10.55 0.96
N GLN A 48 11.41 10.02 -0.15
CA GLN A 48 12.54 10.63 -0.86
C GLN A 48 12.25 12.06 -1.40
N ARG A 49 10.99 12.47 -1.51
CA ARG A 49 10.56 13.78 -2.03
C ARG A 49 9.96 14.70 -0.97
N THR A 50 9.55 14.15 0.17
CA THR A 50 8.84 14.85 1.25
C THR A 50 9.56 14.79 2.59
N GLY A 51 10.58 13.94 2.74
CA GLY A 51 11.15 13.59 4.03
C GLY A 51 10.29 12.56 4.78
N GLY A 52 10.63 12.30 6.04
CA GLY A 52 9.90 11.34 6.89
C GLY A 52 10.54 9.96 6.98
N VAL A 53 9.92 9.12 7.80
CA VAL A 53 10.33 7.74 8.06
C VAL A 53 9.36 6.78 7.39
N VAL A 54 9.88 5.77 6.69
CA VAL A 54 9.08 4.64 6.20
C VAL A 54 9.27 3.48 7.16
N LEU A 55 8.17 3.00 7.72
CA LEU A 55 8.16 1.82 8.59
C LEU A 55 8.23 0.54 7.74
N PRO A 56 8.64 -0.61 8.33
CA PRO A 56 8.46 -1.91 7.70
C PRO A 56 6.99 -2.15 7.36
N ALA A 57 6.74 -2.80 6.22
CA ALA A 57 5.37 -3.08 5.80
C ALA A 57 4.63 -4.01 6.78
N ILE A 58 3.34 -3.73 7.01
CA ILE A 58 2.43 -4.59 7.77
C ILE A 58 1.71 -5.52 6.80
N PRO A 59 1.96 -6.84 6.80
CA PRO A 59 1.43 -7.77 5.79
C PRO A 59 0.11 -8.41 6.26
N LEU A 60 -0.81 -7.61 6.81
CA LEU A 60 -2.07 -8.07 7.42
C LEU A 60 -3.23 -7.30 6.82
N ALA A 61 -4.20 -7.96 6.17
CA ALA A 61 -5.31 -7.24 5.57
C ALA A 61 -6.65 -7.97 5.71
N ALA A 62 -7.72 -7.21 5.62
CA ALA A 62 -9.08 -7.72 5.54
C ALA A 62 -9.53 -7.89 4.09
N ASN A 63 -10.43 -8.85 3.89
CA ASN A 63 -11.07 -9.13 2.59
C ASN A 63 -10.05 -9.41 1.47
N THR A 64 -9.13 -10.33 1.74
CA THR A 64 -8.30 -10.96 0.69
C THR A 64 -9.17 -11.77 -0.28
N ILE A 65 -8.60 -12.35 -1.32
CA ILE A 65 -9.32 -13.14 -2.32
C ILE A 65 -9.85 -14.49 -1.77
N LYS A 66 -9.31 -14.94 -0.64
CA LYS A 66 -9.60 -16.25 -0.05
C LYS A 66 -11.05 -16.44 0.42
N PRO A 67 -11.69 -15.53 1.16
CA PRO A 67 -13.06 -15.73 1.64
C PRO A 67 -14.09 -15.92 0.53
N TYR A 68 -13.83 -15.41 -0.69
CA TYR A 68 -14.81 -15.45 -1.79
C TYR A 68 -14.39 -16.29 -3.01
N LYS A 69 -13.10 -16.56 -3.24
CA LYS A 69 -12.63 -17.50 -4.29
C LYS A 69 -11.98 -18.77 -3.76
N GLY A 70 -11.48 -18.76 -2.53
CA GLY A 70 -10.85 -19.94 -1.92
C GLY A 70 -9.42 -20.23 -2.38
N PHE A 71 -8.73 -19.29 -3.03
CA PHE A 71 -7.32 -19.48 -3.38
C PHE A 71 -6.45 -19.73 -2.13
N PRO A 72 -5.53 -20.70 -2.20
CA PRO A 72 -4.68 -21.05 -1.06
C PRO A 72 -3.63 -19.95 -0.79
N HIS A 73 -2.92 -20.09 0.32
CA HIS A 73 -1.77 -19.25 0.69
C HIS A 73 -2.06 -17.75 0.95
N SER A 74 -3.34 -17.37 1.00
CA SER A 74 -3.75 -16.06 1.54
C SER A 74 -4.09 -16.15 3.03
N ILE A 75 -3.79 -15.08 3.78
CA ILE A 75 -4.15 -14.92 5.18
C ILE A 75 -5.11 -13.74 5.29
N ASP A 76 -6.35 -14.04 5.68
CA ASP A 76 -7.40 -13.04 5.85
C ASP A 76 -7.54 -12.67 7.33
N ILE A 77 -7.57 -11.37 7.61
CA ILE A 77 -7.70 -10.82 8.97
C ILE A 77 -9.04 -10.11 9.10
N SER A 78 -9.69 -10.23 10.27
CA SER A 78 -10.95 -9.54 10.48
C SER A 78 -10.79 -8.01 10.46
N GLN A 79 -11.77 -7.30 9.88
CA GLN A 79 -11.79 -5.83 9.86
C GLN A 79 -11.67 -5.23 11.27
N GLY A 80 -12.25 -5.88 12.29
CA GLY A 80 -12.14 -5.45 13.68
C GLY A 80 -10.69 -5.46 14.19
N LEU A 81 -9.91 -6.49 13.87
CA LEU A 81 -8.50 -6.54 14.25
C LEU A 81 -7.66 -5.52 13.47
N ILE A 82 -7.92 -5.34 12.17
CA ILE A 82 -7.27 -4.29 11.36
C ILE A 82 -7.55 -2.90 11.94
N THR A 83 -8.80 -2.62 12.30
CA THR A 83 -9.20 -1.34 12.91
C THR A 83 -8.43 -1.10 14.22
N SER A 84 -8.39 -2.10 15.11
CA SER A 84 -7.68 -1.99 16.40
C SER A 84 -6.17 -1.83 16.21
N LEU A 85 -5.57 -2.54 15.25
CA LEU A 85 -4.14 -2.42 14.96
C LEU A 85 -3.81 -1.04 14.38
N ALA A 86 -4.62 -0.54 13.45
CA ALA A 86 -4.43 0.78 12.85
C ALA A 86 -4.56 1.90 13.88
N GLU A 87 -5.52 1.79 14.80
CA GLU A 87 -5.66 2.70 15.94
C GLU A 87 -4.39 2.71 16.81
N GLU A 88 -3.91 1.54 17.23
CA GLU A 88 -2.72 1.43 18.09
C GLU A 88 -1.45 1.95 17.39
N VAL A 89 -1.22 1.57 16.14
CA VAL A 89 -0.06 2.04 15.35
C VAL A 89 -0.08 3.57 15.22
N CYS A 90 -1.23 4.14 14.89
CA CYS A 90 -1.39 5.60 14.80
C CYS A 90 -1.12 6.30 16.14
N SER A 91 -1.69 5.79 17.24
CA SER A 91 -1.50 6.37 18.56
C SER A 91 -0.04 6.29 19.04
N GLN A 92 0.65 5.18 18.82
CA GLN A 92 2.07 5.03 19.15
C GLN A 92 2.96 5.96 18.32
N LEU A 93 2.66 6.15 17.03
CA LEU A 93 3.41 7.08 16.18
C LEU A 93 3.17 8.55 16.58
N ALA A 94 1.97 8.91 16.99
CA ALA A 94 1.71 10.23 17.57
C ALA A 94 2.51 10.44 18.87
N ASP A 95 2.58 9.44 19.74
CA ASP A 95 3.35 9.49 21.01
C ASP A 95 4.85 9.67 20.77
N GLU A 96 5.41 8.98 19.76
CA GLU A 96 6.80 9.17 19.29
C GLU A 96 7.07 10.54 18.67
N GLY A 97 6.06 11.38 18.50
CA GLY A 97 6.20 12.78 18.07
C GLY A 97 6.05 13.00 16.57
N PHE A 98 5.58 12.02 15.80
CA PHE A 98 5.16 12.27 14.42
C PHE A 98 3.95 13.24 14.40
N ARG A 99 3.81 14.00 13.31
CA ARG A 99 2.76 15.01 13.12
C ARG A 99 1.87 14.72 11.91
N LEU A 100 2.38 13.93 10.97
CA LEU A 100 1.60 13.35 9.89
C LEU A 100 1.89 11.86 9.82
N VAL A 101 0.85 11.04 9.92
CA VAL A 101 0.94 9.59 9.76
C VAL A 101 0.09 9.18 8.57
N ILE A 102 0.70 8.52 7.59
CA ILE A 102 0.05 8.05 6.37
C ILE A 102 0.05 6.53 6.40
N LEU A 103 -1.13 5.94 6.60
CA LEU A 103 -1.37 4.51 6.37
C LEU A 103 -1.55 4.32 4.87
N PHE A 104 -0.52 3.81 4.19
CA PHE A 104 -0.55 3.60 2.75
C PHE A 104 -0.79 2.12 2.45
N THR A 105 -2.00 1.78 2.01
CA THR A 105 -2.37 0.40 1.72
C THR A 105 -2.11 0.03 0.25
N GLY A 106 -1.40 -1.08 0.04
CA GLY A 106 -1.29 -1.74 -1.27
C GLY A 106 -2.51 -2.62 -1.57
N HIS A 107 -3.28 -3.00 -0.55
CA HIS A 107 -4.51 -3.78 -0.66
C HIS A 107 -5.72 -2.86 -0.51
N TYR A 108 -6.54 -2.71 -1.54
CA TYR A 108 -7.57 -1.67 -1.62
C TYR A 108 -9.04 -2.14 -1.79
N PRO A 109 -9.47 -3.35 -1.41
CA PRO A 109 -10.89 -3.62 -1.16
C PRO A 109 -11.49 -2.63 -0.15
N PRO A 110 -12.76 -2.22 -0.31
CA PRO A 110 -13.41 -1.26 0.58
C PRO A 110 -13.31 -1.62 2.06
N GLU A 111 -13.45 -2.89 2.42
CA GLU A 111 -13.38 -3.38 3.80
C GLU A 111 -12.03 -3.13 4.47
N GLN A 112 -10.94 -3.19 3.70
CA GLN A 112 -9.62 -2.86 4.20
C GLN A 112 -9.48 -1.35 4.41
N ILE A 113 -9.89 -0.55 3.42
CA ILE A 113 -9.81 0.91 3.48
C ILE A 113 -10.65 1.43 4.65
N ASP A 114 -11.88 0.93 4.79
CA ASP A 114 -12.81 1.31 5.84
C ASP A 114 -12.26 0.95 7.23
N ALA A 115 -11.64 -0.23 7.39
CA ALA A 115 -11.03 -0.64 8.65
C ALA A 115 -9.85 0.27 9.03
N LEU A 116 -8.97 0.59 8.08
CA LEU A 116 -7.85 1.52 8.31
C LEU A 116 -8.37 2.93 8.64
N GLN A 117 -9.38 3.41 7.91
CA GLN A 117 -9.98 4.73 8.12
C GLN A 117 -10.67 4.82 9.49
N ALA A 118 -11.35 3.75 9.92
CA ALA A 118 -11.94 3.66 11.24
C ALA A 118 -10.87 3.71 12.34
N GLY A 119 -9.76 2.97 12.19
CA GLY A 119 -8.65 2.99 13.14
C GLY A 119 -7.99 4.37 13.24
N ALA A 120 -7.68 4.99 12.10
CA ALA A 120 -7.14 6.34 12.02
C ALA A 120 -8.09 7.38 12.65
N THR A 121 -9.40 7.26 12.44
CA THR A 121 -10.41 8.15 13.05
C THR A 121 -10.46 8.00 14.57
N ARG A 122 -10.34 6.77 15.09
CA ARG A 122 -10.29 6.54 16.54
C ARG A 122 -9.02 7.11 17.18
N ALA A 123 -7.87 7.00 16.50
CA ALA A 123 -6.64 7.62 16.94
C ALA A 123 -6.73 9.16 16.90
N GLN A 124 -7.31 9.72 15.83
CA GLN A 124 -7.50 11.17 15.69
C GLN A 124 -8.30 11.79 16.84
N ALA A 125 -9.28 11.07 17.38
CA ALA A 125 -10.09 11.51 18.52
C ALA A 125 -9.32 11.56 19.86
N LYS A 126 -8.12 10.98 19.92
CA LYS A 126 -7.29 10.85 21.14
C LYS A 126 -5.95 11.59 21.03
N CYS A 127 -5.43 11.74 19.82
CA CYS A 127 -4.10 12.28 19.55
C CYS A 127 -4.21 13.69 18.94
N GLU A 128 -4.16 14.71 19.80
CA GLU A 128 -4.11 16.10 19.35
C GLU A 128 -2.76 16.42 18.67
N GLY A 129 -2.79 17.31 17.67
CA GLY A 129 -1.58 17.76 16.97
C GLY A 129 -0.95 16.74 16.03
N THR A 130 -1.61 15.62 15.73
CA THR A 130 -1.20 14.68 14.67
C THR A 130 -2.33 14.51 13.66
N VAL A 131 -2.00 14.54 12.38
CA VAL A 131 -2.93 14.27 11.27
C VAL A 131 -2.74 12.84 10.79
N PHE A 132 -3.84 12.09 10.69
CA PHE A 132 -3.84 10.73 10.14
C PHE A 132 -4.50 10.69 8.76
N GLN A 133 -3.86 10.02 7.80
CA GLN A 133 -4.39 9.84 6.45
C GLN A 133 -4.31 8.38 6.04
N VAL A 134 -5.33 7.90 5.33
CA VAL A 134 -5.34 6.57 4.70
C VAL A 134 -5.31 6.76 3.19
N CYS A 135 -4.39 6.07 2.53
CA CYS A 135 -4.16 6.21 1.11
C CYS A 135 -3.98 4.85 0.46
N ALA A 136 -4.37 4.72 -0.80
CA ALA A 136 -3.99 3.64 -1.70
C ALA A 136 -3.49 4.25 -3.01
N ASP A 137 -2.83 3.46 -3.85
CA ASP A 137 -2.32 3.92 -5.13
C ASP A 137 -3.45 4.37 -6.08
N ASN A 138 -4.56 3.63 -6.10
CA ASN A 138 -5.73 3.96 -6.92
C ASN A 138 -6.31 5.38 -6.63
N HIS A 139 -6.21 5.90 -5.40
CA HIS A 139 -6.63 7.27 -5.05
C HIS A 139 -5.88 8.35 -5.84
N PHE A 140 -4.67 8.04 -6.33
CA PHE A 140 -3.82 8.97 -7.07
C PHE A 140 -3.68 8.62 -8.54
N LEU A 141 -4.23 7.49 -8.98
CA LEU A 141 -4.21 7.05 -10.37
C LEU A 141 -5.59 7.20 -11.06
N GLU A 142 -6.66 7.43 -10.30
CA GLU A 142 -8.02 7.58 -10.81
C GLU A 142 -8.13 8.64 -11.93
N GLY A 143 -8.84 8.28 -13.00
CA GLY A 143 -9.03 9.14 -14.18
C GLY A 143 -7.83 9.22 -15.14
N GLY A 144 -6.76 8.44 -14.88
CA GLY A 144 -5.57 8.36 -15.73
C GLY A 144 -5.50 7.11 -16.63
N ASP A 145 -4.30 6.85 -17.16
CA ASP A 145 -3.98 5.68 -18.01
C ASP A 145 -4.00 4.34 -17.24
N PHE A 146 -4.03 4.38 -15.91
CA PHE A 146 -3.86 3.24 -15.03
C PHE A 146 -5.09 3.09 -14.14
N THR A 147 -5.53 1.84 -13.94
CA THR A 147 -6.70 1.52 -13.12
C THR A 147 -6.33 0.51 -12.06
N ALA A 148 -7.17 0.36 -11.06
CA ALA A 148 -7.08 -0.77 -10.13
C ALA A 148 -7.21 -2.11 -10.89
N ASP A 149 -6.36 -3.08 -10.54
CA ASP A 149 -6.44 -4.48 -10.95
C ASP A 149 -5.91 -5.41 -9.84
N HIS A 150 -6.30 -6.69 -9.87
CA HIS A 150 -5.78 -7.70 -8.93
C HIS A 150 -4.98 -8.73 -9.69
N ALA A 151 -3.69 -8.86 -9.37
CA ALA A 151 -2.71 -9.68 -10.08
C ALA A 151 -2.62 -9.37 -11.59
N GLY A 152 -3.17 -8.24 -12.02
CA GLY A 152 -3.19 -7.79 -13.40
C GLY A 152 -1.88 -7.10 -13.81
N ALA A 153 -1.88 -6.50 -14.99
CA ALA A 153 -0.69 -5.89 -15.57
C ALA A 153 -0.15 -4.73 -14.74
N TYR A 154 -0.99 -3.97 -14.04
CA TYR A 154 -0.58 -2.78 -13.32
C TYR A 154 0.12 -3.13 -12.01
N GLU A 155 -0.48 -3.98 -11.18
CA GLU A 155 0.17 -4.54 -10.00
C GLU A 155 1.43 -5.33 -10.35
N THR A 156 1.37 -6.17 -11.37
CA THR A 156 2.52 -6.94 -11.84
C THR A 156 3.66 -6.02 -12.30
N SER A 157 3.34 -4.89 -12.94
CA SER A 157 4.34 -3.91 -13.36
C SER A 157 4.98 -3.19 -12.18
N TYR A 158 4.22 -2.83 -11.15
CA TYR A 158 4.78 -2.31 -9.91
C TYR A 158 5.71 -3.34 -9.25
N GLN A 159 5.30 -4.60 -9.20
CA GLN A 159 6.13 -5.67 -8.64
C GLN A 159 7.45 -5.83 -9.40
N MET A 160 7.41 -5.84 -10.73
CA MET A 160 8.62 -5.88 -11.55
C MET A 160 9.54 -4.67 -11.30
N HIS A 161 8.96 -3.49 -11.09
CA HIS A 161 9.71 -2.25 -10.81
C HIS A 161 10.39 -2.26 -9.44
N PHE A 162 9.65 -2.60 -8.38
CA PHE A 162 10.15 -2.54 -7.02
C PHE A 162 10.98 -3.77 -6.62
N GLN A 163 10.69 -4.94 -7.20
CA GLN A 163 11.39 -6.19 -6.90
C GLN A 163 11.71 -6.97 -8.18
N LYS A 164 12.78 -6.54 -8.86
CA LYS A 164 13.22 -7.15 -10.12
C LYS A 164 13.43 -8.66 -10.00
N GLY A 165 12.88 -9.40 -10.96
CA GLY A 165 13.02 -10.86 -11.04
C GLY A 165 12.10 -11.65 -10.12
N SER A 166 11.21 -11.01 -9.34
CA SER A 166 10.24 -11.73 -8.50
C SER A 166 8.99 -12.20 -9.26
N VAL A 167 8.85 -11.82 -10.52
CA VAL A 167 7.70 -12.16 -11.37
C VAL A 167 8.14 -13.10 -12.48
N ASP A 168 7.35 -14.15 -12.71
CA ASP A 168 7.55 -15.12 -13.78
C ASP A 168 6.23 -15.40 -14.51
N VAL A 169 5.94 -14.60 -15.54
CA VAL A 169 4.71 -14.71 -16.33
C VAL A 169 4.62 -16.02 -17.13
N SER A 170 5.72 -16.77 -17.28
CA SER A 170 5.71 -18.08 -17.94
C SER A 170 4.99 -19.15 -17.12
N ARG A 171 4.71 -18.88 -15.84
CA ARG A 171 3.93 -19.74 -14.95
C ARG A 171 2.42 -19.67 -15.20
N LEU A 172 1.97 -18.70 -15.99
CA LEU A 172 0.56 -18.56 -16.35
C LEU A 172 0.20 -19.57 -17.45
N PRO A 173 -1.02 -20.14 -17.42
CA PRO A 173 -1.46 -21.08 -18.45
C PRO A 173 -1.58 -20.38 -19.80
N ASP A 174 -1.41 -21.08 -20.93
CA ASP A 174 -1.60 -20.48 -22.27
C ASP A 174 -3.08 -20.46 -22.69
N ARG A 175 -3.86 -19.67 -21.96
CA ARG A 175 -5.29 -19.37 -22.21
C ARG A 175 -5.66 -17.99 -21.70
N GLU A 176 -6.89 -17.58 -21.97
CA GLU A 176 -7.51 -16.42 -21.33
C GLU A 176 -7.55 -16.62 -19.80
N LEU A 177 -7.24 -15.57 -19.06
CA LEU A 177 -7.13 -15.59 -17.60
C LEU A 177 -8.40 -15.01 -16.99
N SER A 178 -8.80 -15.53 -15.83
CA SER A 178 -10.03 -15.12 -15.16
C SER A 178 -9.86 -15.00 -13.65
N LEU A 179 -10.79 -14.27 -13.02
CA LEU A 179 -10.85 -14.17 -11.57
C LEU A 179 -11.15 -15.54 -10.92
N ASP A 180 -12.01 -16.35 -11.54
CA ASP A 180 -12.46 -17.63 -10.95
C ASP A 180 -11.37 -18.70 -10.98
N GLU A 181 -10.58 -18.76 -12.05
CA GLU A 181 -9.57 -19.81 -12.19
C GLU A 181 -8.18 -19.36 -11.74
N ASP A 182 -7.83 -18.09 -11.93
CA ASP A 182 -6.45 -17.61 -11.77
C ASP A 182 -6.30 -16.56 -10.67
N GLY A 183 -7.41 -15.98 -10.21
CA GLY A 183 -7.40 -14.86 -9.28
C GLY A 183 -6.91 -13.57 -9.93
N ILE A 184 -7.26 -13.35 -11.21
CA ILE A 184 -6.80 -12.18 -11.97
C ILE A 184 -8.00 -11.34 -12.40
N THR A 185 -7.91 -10.03 -12.20
CA THR A 185 -8.81 -9.03 -12.79
C THR A 185 -8.02 -7.97 -13.54
N GLY A 186 -8.69 -7.19 -14.37
CA GLY A 186 -8.06 -6.08 -15.10
C GLY A 186 -7.27 -6.52 -16.32
N VAL A 187 -6.15 -5.86 -16.58
CA VAL A 187 -5.36 -6.09 -17.80
C VAL A 187 -4.50 -7.34 -17.63
N ASP A 188 -4.41 -8.17 -18.68
CA ASP A 188 -3.58 -9.39 -18.67
C ASP A 188 -2.13 -9.13 -18.19
N PRO A 189 -1.65 -9.79 -17.12
CA PRO A 189 -0.31 -9.57 -16.57
C PRO A 189 0.84 -9.86 -17.53
N ARG A 190 0.62 -10.61 -18.62
CA ARG A 190 1.62 -10.80 -19.68
C ARG A 190 1.96 -9.50 -20.40
N LYS A 191 1.15 -8.45 -20.26
CA LYS A 191 1.40 -7.09 -20.78
C LYS A 191 2.17 -6.21 -19.79
N ALA A 192 2.48 -6.72 -18.58
CA ALA A 192 3.22 -5.98 -17.58
C ALA A 192 4.67 -5.71 -18.01
N SER A 193 5.25 -4.62 -17.50
CA SER A 193 6.67 -4.35 -17.66
C SER A 193 7.21 -3.47 -16.53
N GLU A 194 8.52 -3.57 -16.28
CA GLU A 194 9.21 -2.68 -15.33
C GLU A 194 9.00 -1.20 -15.70
N ALA A 195 9.07 -0.87 -17.00
CA ALA A 195 8.88 0.49 -17.51
C ALA A 195 7.46 1.01 -17.24
N GLN A 196 6.44 0.15 -17.35
CA GLN A 196 5.08 0.51 -17.00
C GLN A 196 4.95 0.79 -15.48
N GLY A 197 5.62 0.02 -14.62
CA GLY A 197 5.65 0.25 -13.18
C GLY A 197 6.30 1.59 -12.82
N ALA A 198 7.40 1.93 -13.49
CA ALA A 198 8.05 3.24 -13.34
C ALA A 198 7.13 4.39 -13.76
N LYS A 199 6.46 4.28 -14.92
CA LYS A 199 5.50 5.30 -15.40
C LYS A 199 4.32 5.46 -14.43
N GLN A 200 3.79 4.37 -13.89
CA GLN A 200 2.73 4.40 -12.88
C GLN A 200 3.17 5.19 -11.64
N LEU A 201 4.36 4.89 -11.12
CA LEU A 201 4.92 5.59 -9.97
C LEU A 201 5.08 7.09 -10.24
N GLU A 202 5.55 7.50 -11.42
CA GLU A 202 5.67 8.91 -11.78
C GLU A 202 4.33 9.65 -11.74
N VAL A 203 3.26 9.04 -12.28
CA VAL A 203 1.91 9.61 -12.24
C VAL A 203 1.42 9.73 -10.79
N LEU A 204 1.58 8.66 -10.00
CA LEU A 204 1.22 8.66 -8.58
C LEU A 204 1.93 9.77 -7.82
N LEU A 205 3.26 9.87 -7.96
CA LEU A 205 4.06 10.91 -7.29
C LEU A 205 3.59 12.31 -7.68
N LYS A 206 3.34 12.55 -8.98
CA LYS A 206 2.84 13.84 -9.46
C LYS A 206 1.55 14.26 -8.75
N ASN A 207 0.64 13.31 -8.51
CA ASN A 207 -0.68 13.57 -7.96
C ASN A 207 -0.70 13.58 -6.42
N ALA A 208 0.11 12.74 -5.77
CA ALA A 208 0.16 12.59 -4.32
C ALA A 208 0.98 13.70 -3.61
N LEU A 209 2.09 14.15 -4.21
CA LEU A 209 3.01 15.10 -3.56
C LEU A 209 2.35 16.43 -3.15
N PRO A 210 1.49 17.07 -3.95
CA PRO A 210 0.79 18.29 -3.52
C PRO A 210 -0.09 18.07 -2.29
N GLN A 211 -0.78 16.93 -2.20
CA GLN A 211 -1.67 16.61 -1.08
C GLN A 211 -0.88 16.35 0.20
N ILE A 212 0.17 15.53 0.12
CA ILE A 212 1.02 15.23 1.28
C ILE A 212 1.68 16.50 1.83
N ARG A 213 2.15 17.39 0.96
CA ARG A 213 2.70 18.69 1.38
C ARG A 213 1.66 19.62 2.00
N ALA A 214 0.38 19.46 1.66
CA ALA A 214 -0.69 20.21 2.29
C ALA A 214 -1.00 19.65 3.69
N TRP A 215 -1.08 18.32 3.84
CA TRP A 215 -1.29 17.67 5.12
C TRP A 215 -0.13 17.91 6.10
N ALA A 216 1.11 17.91 5.62
CA ALA A 216 2.29 18.17 6.44
C ALA A 216 2.37 19.59 7.01
N LYS A 217 1.49 20.51 6.57
CA LYS A 217 1.36 21.87 7.14
C LYS A 217 0.27 21.97 8.21
N GLN A 218 -0.54 20.93 8.37
CA GLN A 218 -1.71 20.90 9.27
C GLN A 218 -1.38 20.27 10.63
N GLY A 219 -0.38 19.38 10.68
CA GLY A 219 0.20 18.84 11.92
C GLY A 219 1.51 19.54 12.25
#